data_AF-Q4V3K5-F1
#
_entry.id   AF-Q4V3K5-F1
#
_cell.length_a   1.000
_cell.length_b   1.000
_cell.length_c   1.000
_cell.angle_alpha   90.00
_cell.angle_beta   90.00
_cell.angle_gamma   90.00
#
_symmetry.space_group_name_H-M   'P 1'
#
loop_
_entity.id
_entity.type
_entity.pdbx_description
1 polymer ?
#
loop_
_entity_poly.entity_id
_entity_poly.type
_entity_poly.pdbx_seq_one_letter_code
_entity_poly.pdbx_strand_id
1 'polypeptide(L)'
;MKVIAAVLLCLLIIRTAHGQYVSCTNPNQRTGYCVNIPLCVPLNSVLAKSNPTDSEMRFIRESRCLVSDQSDLPFVCCTPDTDYNTTRARPNDEVIHSTLLPDRSICGGDIAYNQITKGNETVLTEFAWMVLLEYRPHDGQQLRTYCAGSLINNRYVVTAAHCVSAATRARKGDVVSVRLGEHNTSAVVDCLNGRCLPEPVQIAVEEIRIHESFGTRLFWNDIALIRLAREVAYSPSIRPVCLPSTVGLQNWQSGQAFTVAGWGRTLTSESSPVKMKLRVTYVEPGLCRRKYASIVVLGDSHLCAEGRSRGDSCDGDSGGPLMAFHEGVWVLGGIVSFGLNCGSRFWPAVYTNVLSYETWITQNIRP
;
A
#
# COMPACT_ATOMS: atom_id res chain seq x y z
N MET A 1 44.32 -24.64 3.34
CA MET A 1 43.98 -24.19 1.98
C MET A 1 42.48 -24.20 1.64
N LYS A 2 41.65 -25.10 2.19
CA LYS A 2 40.19 -25.13 1.89
C LYS A 2 39.35 -24.02 2.55
N VAL A 3 39.80 -23.46 3.68
CA VAL A 3 39.08 -22.40 4.41
C VAL A 3 39.24 -21.02 3.74
N ILE A 4 40.41 -20.76 3.12
CA ILE A 4 40.69 -19.49 2.43
C ILE A 4 39.87 -19.37 1.13
N ALA A 5 39.60 -20.50 0.46
CA ALA A 5 38.76 -20.55 -0.73
C ALA A 5 37.27 -20.24 -0.43
N ALA A 6 36.76 -20.65 0.73
CA ALA A 6 35.38 -20.34 1.14
C ALA A 6 35.20 -18.84 1.50
N VAL A 7 36.21 -18.23 2.13
CA VAL A 7 36.19 -16.79 2.45
C VAL A 7 36.35 -15.95 1.18
N LEU A 8 37.19 -16.36 0.23
CA LEU A 8 37.29 -15.70 -1.08
C LEU A 8 36.04 -15.90 -1.95
N LEU A 9 35.34 -17.05 -1.86
CA LEU A 9 34.06 -17.26 -2.55
C LEU A 9 32.94 -16.41 -1.92
N CYS A 10 32.94 -16.23 -0.60
CA CYS A 10 32.03 -15.32 0.10
C CYS A 10 32.32 -13.84 -0.25
N LEU A 11 33.60 -13.46 -0.39
CA LEU A 11 34.02 -12.12 -0.83
C LEU A 11 33.81 -11.88 -2.34
N LEU A 12 33.79 -12.94 -3.16
CA LEU A 12 33.51 -12.86 -4.60
C LEU A 12 32.00 -12.84 -4.92
N ILE A 13 31.14 -13.34 -4.02
CA ILE A 13 29.68 -13.15 -4.10
C ILE A 13 29.27 -11.74 -3.63
N ILE A 14 30.12 -11.04 -2.88
CA ILE A 14 29.95 -9.62 -2.51
C ILE A 14 30.39 -8.67 -3.65
N ARG A 15 30.68 -9.19 -4.86
CA ARG A 15 30.75 -8.34 -6.06
C ARG A 15 29.34 -7.92 -6.51
N THR A 16 28.87 -6.93 -5.77
CA THR A 16 27.99 -5.85 -6.19
C THR A 16 26.65 -6.26 -6.78
N ALA A 17 25.72 -6.64 -5.92
CA ALA A 17 24.39 -6.06 -6.05
C ALA A 17 24.55 -4.56 -5.77
N HIS A 18 24.96 -3.78 -6.78
CA HIS A 18 24.80 -2.33 -6.71
C HIS A 18 23.30 -2.11 -6.52
N GLY A 19 22.89 -1.55 -5.38
CA GLY A 19 21.52 -1.07 -5.23
C GLY A 19 21.25 -0.14 -6.41
N GLN A 20 20.37 -0.56 -7.33
CA GLN A 20 20.05 0.20 -8.55
C GLN A 20 19.54 1.61 -8.21
N TYR A 21 19.05 1.80 -6.98
CA TYR A 21 18.47 3.04 -6.48
C TYR A 21 19.35 3.63 -5.37
N VAL A 22 20.03 4.73 -5.68
CA VAL A 22 20.88 5.48 -4.74
C VAL A 22 20.03 6.51 -3.99
N SER A 23 20.23 6.63 -2.67
CA SER A 23 19.59 7.68 -1.87
C SER A 23 20.02 9.07 -2.36
N CYS A 24 19.10 10.02 -2.37
CA CYS A 24 19.34 11.38 -2.85
C CYS A 24 18.55 12.39 -2.01
N THR A 25 18.82 13.69 -2.21
CA THR A 25 18.07 14.78 -1.60
C THR A 25 17.58 15.73 -2.68
N ASN A 26 16.31 16.13 -2.61
CA ASN A 26 15.68 17.04 -3.58
C ASN A 26 15.85 18.52 -3.17
N PRO A 27 15.36 19.49 -3.97
CA PRO A 27 15.46 20.93 -3.66
C PRO A 27 14.78 21.34 -2.33
N ASN A 28 13.73 20.62 -1.92
CA ASN A 28 13.03 20.82 -0.65
C ASN A 28 13.72 20.15 0.55
N GLN A 29 14.96 19.67 0.38
CA GLN A 29 15.72 18.95 1.42
C GLN A 29 15.05 17.65 1.90
N ARG A 30 14.15 17.07 1.09
CA ARG A 30 13.55 15.76 1.36
C ARG A 30 14.42 14.66 0.77
N THR A 31 14.62 13.60 1.56
CA THR A 31 15.37 12.40 1.15
C THR A 31 14.48 11.47 0.34
N GLY A 32 15.01 10.94 -0.76
CA GLY A 32 14.30 10.05 -1.66
C GLY A 32 15.23 9.06 -2.36
N TYR A 33 14.74 8.48 -3.46
CA TYR A 33 15.50 7.55 -4.28
C TYR A 33 15.75 8.12 -5.67
N CYS A 34 16.98 7.98 -6.17
CA CYS A 34 17.34 8.36 -7.52
C CYS A 34 16.79 7.35 -8.51
N VAL A 35 15.77 7.74 -9.28
CA VAL A 35 15.04 6.87 -10.23
C VAL A 35 14.88 7.56 -11.58
N ASN A 36 14.65 6.78 -12.64
CA ASN A 36 14.23 7.32 -13.93
C ASN A 36 12.93 8.12 -13.79
N ILE A 37 12.81 9.26 -14.48
CA ILE A 37 11.65 10.15 -14.31
C ILE A 37 10.28 9.47 -14.48
N PRO A 38 10.04 8.50 -15.39
CA PRO A 38 8.74 7.82 -15.48
C PRO A 38 8.42 6.94 -14.26
N LEU A 39 9.43 6.54 -13.49
CA LEU A 39 9.27 5.81 -12.22
C LEU A 39 9.01 6.75 -11.04
N CYS A 40 9.30 8.05 -11.19
CA CYS A 40 8.95 9.05 -10.19
C CYS A 40 7.59 9.67 -10.48
N VAL A 41 6.53 9.04 -9.97
CA VAL A 41 5.15 9.45 -10.26
C VAL A 41 4.84 10.93 -9.98
N PRO A 42 5.23 11.53 -8.83
CA PRO A 42 4.97 12.95 -8.59
C PRO A 42 5.58 13.88 -9.64
N LEU A 43 6.81 13.61 -10.09
CA LEU A 43 7.46 14.43 -11.11
C LEU A 43 7.01 14.07 -12.54
N ASN A 44 6.67 12.80 -12.80
CA ASN A 44 6.13 12.36 -14.07
C ASN A 44 4.72 12.93 -14.31
N SER A 45 3.90 13.08 -13.26
CA SER A 45 2.58 13.69 -13.38
C SER A 45 2.65 15.16 -13.75
N VAL A 46 3.66 15.88 -13.27
CA VAL A 46 3.95 17.26 -13.70
C VAL A 46 4.30 17.30 -15.19
N LEU A 47 5.14 16.40 -15.70
CA LEU A 47 5.47 16.33 -17.12
C LEU A 47 4.28 15.97 -18.01
N ALA A 48 3.28 15.27 -17.47
CA ALA A 48 2.06 14.90 -18.18
C ALA A 48 1.04 16.05 -18.26
N LYS A 49 1.25 17.17 -17.54
CA LYS A 49 0.36 18.34 -17.61
C LYS A 49 0.45 18.99 -18.99
N SER A 50 -0.67 19.51 -19.49
CA SER A 50 -0.69 20.26 -20.75
C SER A 50 0.09 21.58 -20.68
N ASN A 51 0.13 22.21 -19.50
CA ASN A 51 0.90 23.43 -19.21
C ASN A 51 1.52 23.35 -17.80
N PRO A 52 2.69 22.72 -17.65
CA PRO A 52 3.46 22.79 -16.41
C PRO A 52 3.97 24.22 -16.16
N THR A 53 4.04 24.62 -14.89
CA THR A 53 4.56 25.93 -14.47
C THR A 53 6.09 25.99 -14.51
N ASP A 54 6.66 27.20 -14.52
CA ASP A 54 8.12 27.39 -14.51
C ASP A 54 8.77 26.88 -13.21
N SER A 55 8.08 27.00 -12.06
CA SER A 55 8.57 26.50 -10.77
C SER A 55 8.61 24.96 -10.76
N GLU A 56 7.58 24.31 -11.29
CA GLU A 56 7.53 22.86 -11.50
C GLU A 56 8.67 22.36 -12.39
N MET A 57 8.85 22.99 -13.56
CA MET A 57 9.91 22.59 -14.48
C MET A 57 11.31 22.85 -13.92
N ARG A 58 11.48 23.91 -13.10
CA ARG A 58 12.72 24.17 -12.36
C ARG A 58 12.96 23.10 -11.32
N PHE A 59 11.96 22.76 -10.51
CA PHE A 59 12.05 21.73 -9.49
C PHE A 59 12.49 20.37 -10.08
N ILE A 60 11.92 19.96 -11.23
CA ILE A 60 12.33 18.74 -11.93
C ILE A 60 13.80 18.81 -12.36
N ARG A 61 14.26 19.95 -12.89
CA ARG A 61 15.67 20.12 -13.32
C ARG A 61 16.63 20.07 -12.14
N GLU A 62 16.27 20.70 -11.02
CA GLU A 62 17.08 20.74 -9.80
C GLU A 62 17.02 19.42 -9.01
N SER A 63 15.98 18.61 -9.22
CA SER A 63 15.88 17.26 -8.66
C SER A 63 16.74 16.23 -9.40
N ARG A 64 17.49 16.60 -10.43
CA ARG A 64 18.36 15.66 -11.15
C ARG A 64 19.40 15.04 -10.22
N CYS A 65 19.50 13.71 -10.27
CA CYS A 65 20.50 12.97 -9.52
C CYS A 65 21.36 12.15 -10.49
N LEU A 66 22.64 11.98 -10.15
CA LEU A 66 23.60 11.30 -11.01
C LEU A 66 23.63 9.83 -10.66
N VAL A 67 23.28 8.97 -11.62
CA VAL A 67 23.65 7.55 -11.60
C VAL A 67 24.65 7.35 -12.73
N SER A 68 25.76 6.70 -12.43
CA SER A 68 26.75 6.24 -13.40
C SER A 68 26.12 5.13 -14.25
N ASP A 69 25.23 5.46 -15.20
CA ASP A 69 24.84 4.51 -16.23
C ASP A 69 24.32 5.14 -17.52
N GLN A 70 24.51 4.41 -18.63
CA GLN A 70 24.22 4.77 -20.03
C GLN A 70 22.71 4.81 -20.36
N SER A 71 21.88 5.44 -19.53
CA SER A 71 20.46 5.60 -19.83
C SER A 71 20.19 6.91 -20.56
N ASP A 72 19.44 6.86 -21.66
CA ASP A 72 18.97 8.06 -22.39
C ASP A 72 17.92 8.87 -21.60
N LEU A 73 17.36 8.31 -20.52
CA LEU A 73 16.33 8.97 -19.70
C LEU A 73 16.94 9.66 -18.47
N PRO A 74 16.46 10.87 -18.10
CA PRO A 74 16.97 11.58 -16.94
C PRO A 74 16.56 10.90 -15.63
N PHE A 75 17.51 10.82 -14.70
CA PHE A 75 17.28 10.42 -13.32
C PHE A 75 16.95 11.62 -12.45
N VAL A 76 15.99 11.43 -11.55
CA VAL A 76 15.53 12.44 -10.59
C VAL A 76 15.41 11.84 -9.20
N CYS A 77 15.65 12.68 -8.20
CA CYS A 77 15.44 12.34 -6.82
C CYS A 77 13.95 12.30 -6.51
N CYS A 78 13.40 11.11 -6.40
CA CYS A 78 11.97 10.94 -6.22
C CYS A 78 11.56 11.00 -4.75
N THR A 79 10.63 11.90 -4.49
CA THR A 79 10.05 12.18 -3.18
C THR A 79 8.55 12.45 -3.35
N PRO A 80 7.75 12.44 -2.26
CA PRO A 80 6.31 12.65 -2.33
C PRO A 80 5.86 14.11 -2.54
N ASP A 81 6.79 15.03 -2.80
CA ASP A 81 6.51 16.47 -2.92
C ASP A 81 5.40 16.75 -3.93
N THR A 82 4.49 17.63 -3.54
CA THR A 82 3.50 18.25 -4.42
C THR A 82 3.66 19.77 -4.44
N ASP A 83 4.53 20.30 -3.58
CA ASP A 83 4.86 21.70 -3.38
C ASP A 83 6.18 22.08 -4.08
N TYR A 84 6.09 22.46 -5.35
CA TYR A 84 7.25 22.74 -6.21
C TYR A 84 7.72 24.21 -6.18
N ASN A 85 7.17 25.03 -5.29
CA ASN A 85 7.50 26.45 -5.22
C ASN A 85 8.73 26.65 -4.31
N THR A 86 9.91 26.80 -4.90
CA THR A 86 11.18 26.97 -4.18
C THR A 86 11.35 28.33 -3.49
N THR A 87 10.36 29.23 -3.58
CA THR A 87 10.35 30.45 -2.77
C THR A 87 9.96 30.08 -1.35
N ARG A 88 10.95 30.02 -0.44
CA ARG A 88 10.74 30.13 1.01
C ARG A 88 9.56 31.07 1.27
N ALA A 89 8.57 30.54 1.99
CA ALA A 89 7.37 31.21 2.44
C ALA A 89 7.57 32.73 2.63
N ARG A 90 6.88 33.53 1.82
CA ARG A 90 6.44 34.83 2.33
C ARG A 90 5.46 34.53 3.47
N PRO A 91 5.52 35.23 4.62
CA PRO A 91 4.70 34.90 5.79
C PRO A 91 3.17 35.01 5.58
N ASN A 92 2.70 35.42 4.39
CA ASN A 92 1.32 35.80 4.13
C ASN A 92 0.70 35.15 2.88
N ASP A 93 1.37 34.20 2.22
CA ASP A 93 0.67 33.42 1.19
C ASP A 93 -0.17 32.37 1.91
N GLU A 94 -1.49 32.50 1.82
CA GLU A 94 -2.46 31.50 2.26
C GLU A 94 -1.96 30.13 1.79
N VAL A 95 -1.71 29.24 2.75
CA VAL A 95 -1.38 27.84 2.48
C VAL A 95 -2.54 27.31 1.65
N ILE A 96 -2.35 27.20 0.33
CA ILE A 96 -3.27 26.50 -0.55
C ILE A 96 -3.48 25.16 0.14
N HIS A 97 -4.71 24.90 0.60
CA HIS A 97 -5.11 23.68 1.29
C HIS A 97 -4.65 22.50 0.43
N SER A 98 -3.44 22.00 0.70
CA SER A 98 -2.97 20.80 0.04
C SER A 98 -3.88 19.72 0.56
N THR A 99 -4.67 19.14 -0.33
CA THR A 99 -5.41 17.93 0.00
C THR A 99 -4.38 16.93 0.46
N LEU A 100 -4.44 16.52 1.73
CA LEU A 100 -3.51 15.55 2.33
C LEU A 100 -3.56 14.19 1.63
N LEU A 101 -4.60 13.95 0.84
CA LEU A 101 -4.72 12.81 -0.05
C LEU A 101 -4.19 13.16 -1.44
N PRO A 102 -3.40 12.27 -2.04
CA PRO A 102 -2.89 12.43 -3.41
C PRO A 102 -4.03 12.43 -4.43
N ASP A 103 -3.84 13.17 -5.53
CA ASP A 103 -4.72 13.10 -6.69
C ASP A 103 -4.47 11.82 -7.53
N ARG A 104 -5.36 11.56 -8.50
CA ARG A 104 -5.32 10.35 -9.35
C ARG A 104 -4.06 10.19 -10.21
N SER A 105 -3.30 11.26 -10.42
CA SER A 105 -2.01 11.19 -11.12
C SER A 105 -0.90 10.63 -10.24
N ILE A 106 -1.11 10.62 -8.91
CA ILE A 106 -0.14 10.17 -7.92
C ILE A 106 -0.49 8.79 -7.33
N CYS A 107 -1.76 8.58 -6.98
CA CYS A 107 -2.20 7.34 -6.36
C CYS A 107 -2.64 6.28 -7.37
N GLY A 108 -2.71 5.03 -6.92
CA GLY A 108 -3.35 3.93 -7.67
C GLY A 108 -2.66 3.54 -8.98
N GLY A 109 -1.55 4.18 -9.34
CA GLY A 109 -0.79 3.87 -10.54
C GLY A 109 0.09 2.63 -10.40
N ASP A 110 -0.03 1.70 -11.34
CA ASP A 110 0.83 0.53 -11.46
C ASP A 110 1.81 0.70 -12.63
N ILE A 111 3.11 0.47 -12.38
CA ILE A 111 4.16 0.53 -13.41
C ILE A 111 4.07 -0.70 -14.33
N ALA A 112 3.44 -1.77 -13.87
CA ALA A 112 3.41 -3.07 -14.53
C ALA A 112 2.09 -3.37 -15.26
N TYR A 113 1.38 -2.36 -15.77
CA TYR A 113 0.10 -2.54 -16.48
C TYR A 113 0.17 -3.59 -17.62
N ASN A 114 1.34 -3.79 -18.23
CA ASN A 114 1.57 -4.77 -19.30
C ASN A 114 2.13 -6.13 -18.85
N GLN A 115 2.34 -6.36 -17.55
CA GLN A 115 2.90 -7.61 -17.00
C GLN A 115 1.94 -8.32 -16.06
N ILE A 116 0.62 -8.13 -16.19
CA ILE A 116 -0.36 -8.99 -15.51
C ILE A 116 -0.19 -10.41 -16.09
N THR A 117 0.68 -11.19 -15.47
CA THR A 117 0.97 -12.56 -15.86
C THR A 117 -0.23 -13.45 -15.54
N LYS A 118 -0.35 -14.55 -16.28
CA LYS A 118 -1.35 -15.59 -15.98
C LYS A 118 -0.94 -16.27 -14.68
N GLY A 119 -1.56 -15.88 -13.56
CA GLY A 119 -1.28 -16.46 -12.25
C GLY A 119 -1.89 -15.66 -11.10
N ASN A 120 -1.74 -16.19 -9.89
CA ASN A 120 -2.15 -15.53 -8.65
C ASN A 120 -0.96 -14.84 -7.95
N GLU A 121 0.27 -15.02 -8.41
CA GLU A 121 1.43 -14.27 -7.90
C GLU A 121 1.39 -12.85 -8.46
N THR A 122 1.72 -11.86 -7.64
CA THR A 122 1.87 -10.49 -8.14
C THR A 122 3.21 -10.33 -8.83
N VAL A 123 3.32 -9.36 -9.73
CA VAL A 123 4.66 -8.90 -10.14
C VAL A 123 5.26 -7.97 -9.08
N LEU A 124 6.56 -7.72 -9.15
CA LEU A 124 7.34 -7.01 -8.11
C LEU A 124 6.70 -5.68 -7.65
N THR A 125 6.27 -4.83 -8.59
CA THR A 125 5.76 -3.48 -8.30
C THR A 125 4.25 -3.41 -8.11
N GLU A 126 3.52 -4.50 -8.31
CA GLU A 126 2.07 -4.51 -8.29
C GLU A 126 1.56 -4.31 -6.85
N PHE A 127 0.55 -3.48 -6.67
CA PHE A 127 -0.01 -3.08 -5.36
C PHE A 127 1.05 -2.50 -4.39
N ALA A 128 1.78 -1.48 -4.84
CA ALA A 128 2.83 -0.76 -4.10
C ALA A 128 2.34 -0.01 -2.83
N TRP A 129 1.03 0.01 -2.57
CA TRP A 129 0.46 0.55 -1.33
C TRP A 129 0.31 -0.48 -0.23
N MET A 130 0.47 -1.76 -0.53
CA MET A 130 0.35 -2.80 0.48
C MET A 130 1.45 -2.68 1.52
N VAL A 131 1.06 -2.79 2.79
CA VAL A 131 1.98 -2.79 3.92
C VAL A 131 1.73 -3.98 4.83
N LEU A 132 2.76 -4.41 5.55
CA LEU A 132 2.64 -5.37 6.65
C LEU A 132 2.68 -4.62 7.98
N LEU A 133 1.77 -4.96 8.89
CA LEU A 133 1.79 -4.46 10.26
C LEU A 133 2.67 -5.37 11.12
N GLU A 134 3.69 -4.79 11.75
CA GLU A 134 4.66 -5.52 12.56
C GLU A 134 4.33 -5.38 14.05
N TYR A 135 4.04 -6.52 14.66
CA TYR A 135 3.65 -6.65 16.06
C TYR A 135 4.86 -7.03 16.90
N ARG A 136 5.04 -6.38 18.05
CA ARG A 136 5.98 -6.80 19.09
C ARG A 136 5.26 -7.71 20.08
N PRO A 137 5.54 -9.03 20.08
CA PRO A 137 4.90 -9.94 21.01
C PRO A 137 5.33 -9.65 22.46
N HIS A 138 4.46 -9.99 23.42
CA HIS A 138 4.72 -9.77 24.86
C HIS A 138 5.88 -10.60 25.42
N ASP A 139 6.23 -11.69 24.75
CA ASP A 139 7.35 -12.56 25.13
C ASP A 139 8.72 -12.01 24.68
N GLY A 140 8.75 -10.84 24.04
CA GLY A 140 9.98 -10.18 23.60
C GLY A 140 10.67 -10.85 22.40
N GLN A 141 10.00 -11.80 21.73
CA GLN A 141 10.51 -12.42 20.51
C GLN A 141 10.57 -11.43 19.33
N GLN A 142 11.07 -11.92 18.19
CA GLN A 142 11.12 -11.18 16.93
C GLN A 142 9.74 -10.65 16.52
N LEU A 143 9.73 -9.53 15.80
CA LEU A 143 8.52 -8.94 15.25
C LEU A 143 7.78 -9.94 14.37
N ARG A 144 6.45 -9.94 14.45
CA ARG A 144 5.58 -10.82 13.67
C ARG A 144 4.59 -10.01 12.84
N THR A 145 4.24 -10.51 11.67
CA THR A 145 3.25 -9.87 10.79
C THR A 145 1.97 -10.70 10.77
N TYR A 146 0.84 -10.06 11.10
CA TYR A 146 -0.46 -10.73 11.23
C TYR A 146 -1.60 -10.07 10.44
N CYS A 147 -1.43 -8.80 10.11
CA CYS A 147 -2.36 -8.00 9.34
C CYS A 147 -1.59 -7.18 8.32
N ALA A 148 -2.32 -6.76 7.30
CA ALA A 148 -1.87 -5.82 6.30
C ALA A 148 -2.55 -4.45 6.46
N GLY A 149 -2.20 -3.54 5.58
CA GLY A 149 -2.85 -2.23 5.44
C GLY A 149 -2.62 -1.68 4.03
N SER A 150 -3.13 -0.49 3.80
CA SER A 150 -2.92 0.26 2.55
C SER A 150 -2.43 1.66 2.83
N LEU A 151 -1.32 2.04 2.22
CA LEU A 151 -0.82 3.41 2.20
C LEU A 151 -1.80 4.31 1.42
N ILE A 152 -2.30 5.38 2.04
CA ILE A 152 -3.27 6.32 1.42
C ILE A 152 -2.66 7.70 1.11
N ASN A 153 -1.52 8.02 1.72
CA ASN A 153 -0.63 9.14 1.38
C ASN A 153 0.78 8.83 1.91
N ASN A 154 1.71 9.79 1.92
CA ASN A 154 3.08 9.57 2.39
C ASN A 154 3.22 9.39 3.93
N ARG A 155 2.13 9.42 4.71
CA ARG A 155 2.19 9.42 6.18
C ARG A 155 1.15 8.53 6.86
N TYR A 156 0.12 8.08 6.15
CA TYR A 156 -1.01 7.33 6.70
C TYR A 156 -1.23 6.02 5.99
N VAL A 157 -1.48 5.00 6.80
CA VAL A 157 -1.96 3.69 6.39
C VAL A 157 -3.38 3.53 6.93
N VAL A 158 -4.28 3.02 6.09
CA VAL A 158 -5.60 2.54 6.51
C VAL A 158 -5.56 1.02 6.67
N THR A 159 -6.19 0.51 7.72
CA THR A 159 -6.29 -0.92 8.04
C THR A 159 -7.60 -1.20 8.79
N ALA A 160 -7.83 -2.45 9.18
CA ALA A 160 -8.98 -2.83 9.99
C ALA A 160 -8.75 -2.47 11.47
N ALA A 161 -9.81 -2.02 12.16
CA ALA A 161 -9.74 -1.72 13.60
C ALA A 161 -9.40 -2.96 14.43
N HIS A 162 -9.89 -4.14 14.05
CA HIS A 162 -9.61 -5.37 14.77
C HIS A 162 -8.11 -5.70 14.79
N CYS A 163 -7.33 -5.31 13.77
CA CYS A 163 -5.88 -5.51 13.72
C CYS A 163 -5.14 -4.74 14.83
N VAL A 164 -5.66 -3.60 15.26
CA VAL A 164 -5.02 -2.73 16.26
C VAL A 164 -5.81 -2.62 17.58
N SER A 165 -6.88 -3.40 17.71
CA SER A 165 -7.76 -3.41 18.87
C SER A 165 -7.06 -3.89 20.16
N ALA A 166 -7.63 -3.55 21.31
CA ALA A 166 -7.14 -4.03 22.61
C ALA A 166 -7.14 -5.57 22.70
N ALA A 167 -8.10 -6.25 22.07
CA ALA A 167 -8.16 -7.71 22.02
C ALA A 167 -6.99 -8.29 21.22
N THR A 168 -6.65 -7.69 20.07
CA THR A 168 -5.49 -8.13 19.28
C THR A 168 -4.19 -7.79 19.99
N ARG A 169 -4.09 -6.61 20.62
CA ARG A 169 -2.94 -6.26 21.46
C ARG A 169 -2.68 -7.28 22.55
N ALA A 170 -3.71 -7.68 23.28
CA ALA A 170 -3.59 -8.67 24.35
C ALA A 170 -3.12 -10.05 23.85
N ARG A 171 -3.48 -10.43 22.62
CA ARG A 171 -3.16 -11.75 22.04
C ARG A 171 -1.86 -11.80 21.24
N LYS A 172 -1.56 -10.73 20.49
CA LYS A 172 -0.51 -10.69 19.45
C LYS A 172 0.60 -9.68 19.74
N GLY A 173 0.38 -8.76 20.70
CA GLY A 173 1.31 -7.68 21.00
C GLY A 173 0.96 -6.35 20.33
N ASP A 174 1.76 -5.32 20.57
CA ASP A 174 1.54 -3.97 20.02
C ASP A 174 2.04 -3.86 18.57
N VAL A 175 1.30 -3.16 17.72
CA VAL A 175 1.81 -2.74 16.40
C VAL A 175 2.79 -1.60 16.60
N VAL A 176 4.05 -1.82 16.24
CA VAL A 176 5.16 -0.92 16.58
C VAL A 176 5.82 -0.34 15.34
N SER A 177 5.67 -1.00 14.20
CA SER A 177 6.13 -0.52 12.91
C SER A 177 5.27 -1.04 11.77
N VAL A 178 5.41 -0.39 10.63
CA VAL A 178 4.82 -0.75 9.34
C VAL A 178 5.95 -1.00 8.36
N ARG A 179 5.92 -2.15 7.67
CA ARG A 179 6.84 -2.48 6.58
C ARG A 179 6.20 -2.17 5.24
N LEU A 180 6.87 -1.36 4.42
CA LEU A 180 6.43 -0.95 3.08
C LEU A 180 7.43 -1.41 2.02
N GLY A 181 6.97 -1.60 0.78
CA GLY A 181 7.84 -1.97 -0.34
C GLY A 181 8.22 -3.46 -0.40
N GLU A 182 7.58 -4.29 0.43
CA GLU A 182 7.78 -5.73 0.48
C GLU A 182 7.12 -6.44 -0.71
N HIS A 183 7.76 -7.49 -1.21
CA HIS A 183 7.14 -8.42 -2.16
C HIS A 183 7.37 -9.88 -1.73
N ASN A 184 8.61 -10.30 -1.46
CA ASN A 184 8.92 -11.61 -0.89
C ASN A 184 9.53 -11.50 0.51
N THR A 185 8.72 -11.80 1.53
CA THR A 185 9.12 -11.72 2.96
C THR A 185 10.28 -12.65 3.36
N SER A 186 10.65 -13.61 2.52
CA SER A 186 11.80 -14.50 2.72
C SER A 186 13.08 -14.00 2.03
N ALA A 187 13.00 -12.93 1.25
CA ALA A 187 14.12 -12.31 0.56
C ALA A 187 14.49 -10.97 1.20
N VAL A 188 15.79 -10.63 1.20
CA VAL A 188 16.24 -9.31 1.64
C VAL A 188 16.05 -8.28 0.53
N VAL A 189 16.27 -8.70 -0.72
CA VAL A 189 16.11 -7.86 -1.92
C VAL A 189 15.33 -8.65 -2.97
N ASP A 190 14.28 -8.02 -3.49
CA ASP A 190 13.43 -8.59 -4.52
C ASP A 190 13.94 -8.22 -5.92
N CYS A 191 14.36 -9.22 -6.68
CA CYS A 191 14.93 -9.05 -8.02
C CYS A 191 14.23 -9.91 -9.07
N LEU A 192 14.01 -9.34 -10.26
CA LEU A 192 13.51 -10.05 -11.42
C LEU A 192 14.31 -9.61 -12.66
N ASN A 193 14.89 -10.57 -13.38
CA ASN A 193 15.70 -10.33 -14.59
C ASN A 193 16.83 -9.29 -14.38
N GLY A 194 17.51 -9.36 -13.24
CA GLY A 194 18.62 -8.46 -12.89
C GLY A 194 18.21 -7.05 -12.46
N ARG A 195 16.90 -6.75 -12.39
CA ARG A 195 16.38 -5.50 -11.82
C ARG A 195 15.83 -5.77 -10.43
N CYS A 196 16.33 -5.03 -9.45
CA CYS A 196 15.96 -5.20 -8.05
C CYS A 196 15.16 -4.00 -7.56
N LEU A 197 14.14 -4.22 -6.72
CA LEU A 197 13.46 -3.15 -6.01
C LEU A 197 14.35 -2.57 -4.90
N PRO A 198 14.08 -1.32 -4.45
CA PRO A 198 14.64 -0.85 -3.18
C PRO A 198 14.26 -1.81 -2.05
N GLU A 199 15.13 -1.93 -1.05
CA GLU A 199 14.85 -2.72 0.16
C GLU A 199 13.54 -2.25 0.82
N PRO A 200 12.75 -3.18 1.40
CA PRO A 200 11.58 -2.82 2.18
C PRO A 200 11.96 -1.87 3.32
N VAL A 201 11.14 -0.85 3.55
CA VAL A 201 11.36 0.14 4.61
C VAL A 201 10.47 -0.17 5.80
N GLN A 202 11.06 -0.11 6.99
CA GLN A 202 10.35 -0.22 8.26
C GLN A 202 10.20 1.16 8.89
N ILE A 203 8.96 1.59 9.12
CA ILE A 203 8.64 2.89 9.70
C ILE A 203 7.90 2.69 11.03
N ALA A 204 8.38 3.32 12.09
CA ALA A 204 7.72 3.26 13.40
C ALA A 204 6.31 3.89 13.35
N VAL A 205 5.43 3.40 14.22
CA VAL A 205 4.09 3.97 14.39
C VAL A 205 4.16 5.19 15.32
N GLU A 206 3.57 6.31 14.88
CA GLU A 206 3.40 7.54 15.69
C GLU A 206 2.11 7.46 16.50
N GLU A 207 1.01 7.15 15.81
CA GLU A 207 -0.33 7.17 16.38
C GLU A 207 -1.21 6.13 15.66
N ILE A 208 -2.11 5.50 16.43
CA ILE A 208 -3.17 4.64 15.91
C ILE A 208 -4.51 5.27 16.29
N ARG A 209 -5.33 5.56 15.28
CA ARG A 209 -6.70 6.03 15.44
C ARG A 209 -7.67 4.94 15.04
N ILE A 210 -8.33 4.34 16.03
CA ILE A 210 -9.43 3.39 15.81
C ILE A 210 -10.72 4.20 15.67
N HIS A 211 -11.60 3.80 14.74
CA HIS A 211 -12.92 4.40 14.62
C HIS A 211 -13.67 4.33 15.97
N GLU A 212 -14.24 5.45 16.40
CA GLU A 212 -14.80 5.64 17.75
C GLU A 212 -15.95 4.67 18.03
N SER A 213 -16.73 4.36 17.00
CA SER A 213 -17.84 3.41 17.05
C SER A 213 -17.46 1.97 16.68
N PHE A 214 -16.17 1.57 16.70
CA PHE A 214 -15.77 0.19 16.41
C PHE A 214 -16.40 -0.80 17.41
N GLY A 215 -17.26 -1.68 16.91
CA GLY A 215 -18.02 -2.63 17.71
C GLY A 215 -17.35 -4.00 17.76
N THR A 216 -16.74 -4.36 18.90
CA THR A 216 -15.96 -5.61 19.06
C THR A 216 -16.76 -6.90 18.88
N ARG A 217 -18.09 -6.87 18.98
CA ARG A 217 -18.94 -8.08 18.88
C ARG A 217 -19.42 -8.37 17.45
N LEU A 218 -19.47 -7.38 16.57
CA LEU A 218 -20.07 -7.51 15.23
C LEU A 218 -19.21 -6.89 14.11
N PHE A 219 -17.97 -6.47 14.40
CA PHE A 219 -17.05 -5.83 13.45
C PHE A 219 -17.64 -4.62 12.71
N TRP A 220 -18.59 -3.91 13.34
CA TRP A 220 -19.08 -2.64 12.82
C TRP A 220 -17.98 -1.59 12.94
N ASN A 221 -17.85 -0.74 11.92
CA ASN A 221 -16.83 0.30 11.87
C ASN A 221 -15.41 -0.25 12.04
N ASP A 222 -15.13 -1.38 11.38
CA ASP A 222 -13.84 -2.05 11.40
C ASP A 222 -12.80 -1.35 10.51
N ILE A 223 -12.42 -0.14 10.92
CA ILE A 223 -11.44 0.71 10.26
C ILE A 223 -10.57 1.44 11.29
N ALA A 224 -9.28 1.54 10.99
CA ALA A 224 -8.33 2.33 11.73
C ALA A 224 -7.33 3.02 10.80
N LEU A 225 -6.80 4.15 11.25
CA LEU A 225 -5.67 4.83 10.65
C LEU A 225 -4.42 4.63 11.50
N ILE A 226 -3.30 4.41 10.84
CA ILE A 226 -1.97 4.40 11.44
C ILE A 226 -1.19 5.56 10.85
N ARG A 227 -0.81 6.52 11.70
CA ARG A 227 0.12 7.59 11.34
C ARG A 227 1.55 7.08 11.52
N LEU A 228 2.33 7.17 10.47
CA LEU A 228 3.75 6.82 10.46
C LEU A 228 4.58 7.89 11.19
N ALA A 229 5.66 7.51 11.87
CA ALA A 229 6.54 8.44 12.61
C ALA A 229 7.34 9.41 11.72
N ARG A 230 7.43 9.11 10.42
CA ARG A 230 8.01 9.99 9.40
C ARG A 230 7.33 9.77 8.07
N GLU A 231 7.44 10.76 7.17
CA GLU A 231 7.00 10.60 5.79
C GLU A 231 7.81 9.50 5.09
N VAL A 232 7.13 8.71 4.26
CA VAL A 232 7.76 7.69 3.42
C VAL A 232 8.01 8.26 2.02
N ALA A 233 9.22 8.07 1.50
CA ALA A 233 9.52 8.43 0.12
C ALA A 233 8.84 7.45 -0.85
N TYR A 234 8.25 7.97 -1.91
CA TYR A 234 7.69 7.13 -2.96
C TYR A 234 8.79 6.48 -3.80
N SER A 235 8.53 5.25 -4.22
CA SER A 235 9.44 4.44 -5.02
C SER A 235 8.63 3.58 -5.99
N PRO A 236 9.28 2.75 -6.83
CA PRO A 236 8.57 1.76 -7.63
C PRO A 236 7.76 0.74 -6.80
N SER A 237 8.14 0.48 -5.54
CA SER A 237 7.49 -0.46 -4.64
C SER A 237 6.67 0.20 -3.52
N ILE A 238 6.71 1.53 -3.39
CA ILE A 238 5.99 2.28 -2.34
C ILE A 238 5.23 3.45 -2.97
N ARG A 239 3.90 3.34 -3.04
CA ARG A 239 2.99 4.39 -3.55
C ARG A 239 1.64 4.29 -2.87
N PRO A 240 0.85 5.37 -2.77
CA PRO A 240 -0.47 5.32 -2.18
C PRO A 240 -1.52 4.72 -3.13
N VAL A 241 -2.57 4.11 -2.59
CA VAL A 241 -3.79 3.73 -3.33
C VAL A 241 -4.74 4.92 -3.42
N CYS A 242 -5.54 5.02 -4.47
CA CYS A 242 -6.57 6.05 -4.54
C CYS A 242 -7.76 5.70 -3.65
N LEU A 243 -8.38 6.71 -3.05
CA LEU A 243 -9.70 6.59 -2.45
C LEU A 243 -10.79 6.82 -3.51
N PRO A 244 -11.99 6.24 -3.36
CA PRO A 244 -13.12 6.46 -4.25
C PRO A 244 -13.40 7.93 -4.62
N SER A 245 -13.34 8.88 -3.68
CA SER A 245 -13.52 10.32 -3.96
C SER A 245 -12.52 10.86 -4.96
N THR A 246 -11.28 10.32 -4.98
CA THR A 246 -10.21 10.79 -5.86
C THR A 246 -10.57 10.61 -7.34
N VAL A 247 -11.44 9.64 -7.65
CA VAL A 247 -11.93 9.36 -9.01
C VAL A 247 -13.41 9.68 -9.18
N GLY A 248 -14.04 10.36 -8.22
CA GLY A 248 -15.47 10.71 -8.27
C GLY A 248 -16.41 9.51 -8.17
N LEU A 249 -15.94 8.36 -7.69
CA LEU A 249 -16.74 7.15 -7.59
C LEU A 249 -17.73 7.25 -6.42
N GLN A 250 -19.01 7.05 -6.70
CA GLN A 250 -20.09 7.14 -5.70
C GLN A 250 -20.64 5.78 -5.28
N ASN A 251 -20.63 4.78 -6.18
CA ASN A 251 -21.25 3.48 -5.94
C ASN A 251 -20.55 2.36 -6.74
N TRP A 252 -20.52 1.18 -6.15
CA TRP A 252 -20.09 -0.06 -6.82
C TRP A 252 -21.23 -0.68 -7.63
N GLN A 253 -20.90 -1.22 -8.80
CA GLN A 253 -21.89 -1.86 -9.67
C GLN A 253 -21.94 -3.37 -9.44
N SER A 254 -23.15 -3.95 -9.52
CA SER A 254 -23.35 -5.40 -9.46
C SER A 254 -22.46 -6.12 -10.46
N GLY A 255 -21.76 -7.17 -10.03
CA GLY A 255 -20.84 -7.91 -10.90
C GLY A 255 -19.50 -7.20 -11.18
N GLN A 256 -19.25 -6.02 -10.60
CA GLN A 256 -17.98 -5.33 -10.74
C GLN A 256 -16.83 -6.18 -10.19
N ALA A 257 -15.74 -6.24 -10.95
CA ALA A 257 -14.56 -6.99 -10.56
C ALA A 257 -13.73 -6.21 -9.54
N PHE A 258 -13.31 -6.92 -8.52
CA PHE A 258 -12.36 -6.48 -7.51
C PHE A 258 -11.15 -7.40 -7.49
N THR A 259 -10.06 -6.91 -6.91
CA THR A 259 -8.85 -7.66 -6.63
C THR A 259 -8.50 -7.50 -5.16
N VAL A 260 -8.29 -8.61 -4.47
CA VAL A 260 -7.66 -8.65 -3.15
C VAL A 260 -6.21 -9.06 -3.35
N ALA A 261 -5.31 -8.52 -2.53
CA ALA A 261 -3.92 -8.94 -2.51
C ALA A 261 -3.41 -9.05 -1.07
N GLY A 262 -2.35 -9.85 -0.88
CA GLY A 262 -1.66 -10.00 0.39
C GLY A 262 -0.76 -11.23 0.47
N TRP A 263 -0.32 -11.53 1.69
CA TRP A 263 0.61 -12.63 2.03
C TRP A 263 -0.06 -13.71 2.87
N GLY A 264 -1.38 -13.65 2.99
CA GLY A 264 -2.17 -14.57 3.78
C GLY A 264 -2.16 -16.00 3.26
N ARG A 265 -2.89 -16.84 3.97
CA ARG A 265 -2.99 -18.28 3.77
C ARG A 265 -3.35 -18.62 2.32
N THR A 266 -2.58 -19.54 1.74
CA THR A 266 -2.84 -20.11 0.42
C THR A 266 -3.51 -21.48 0.57
N LEU A 267 -3.87 -22.12 -0.55
CA LEU A 267 -4.40 -23.49 -0.55
C LEU A 267 -3.43 -24.52 0.05
N THR A 268 -2.12 -24.21 0.08
CA THR A 268 -1.05 -25.14 0.43
C THR A 268 -0.22 -24.72 1.63
N SER A 269 -0.39 -23.51 2.16
CA SER A 269 0.40 -22.96 3.26
C SER A 269 -0.41 -21.99 4.12
N GLU A 270 -0.06 -21.89 5.40
CA GLU A 270 -0.65 -20.92 6.34
C GLU A 270 -0.29 -19.46 5.98
N SER A 271 0.75 -19.25 5.18
CA SER A 271 1.14 -17.95 4.61
C SER A 271 1.93 -18.13 3.31
N SER A 272 1.84 -17.15 2.41
CA SER A 272 2.73 -17.08 1.24
C SER A 272 3.89 -16.12 1.52
N PRO A 273 5.16 -16.51 1.29
CA PRO A 273 6.25 -15.57 1.42
C PRO A 273 6.18 -14.48 0.34
N VAL A 274 5.65 -14.81 -0.84
CA VAL A 274 5.45 -13.93 -1.99
C VAL A 274 4.04 -13.34 -1.98
N LYS A 275 3.91 -12.05 -2.31
CA LYS A 275 2.61 -11.38 -2.41
C LYS A 275 1.75 -12.02 -3.51
N MET A 276 0.51 -12.34 -3.15
CA MET A 276 -0.49 -12.97 -4.02
C MET A 276 -1.64 -12.02 -4.31
N LYS A 277 -2.42 -12.33 -5.35
CA LYS A 277 -3.65 -11.65 -5.73
C LYS A 277 -4.75 -12.62 -6.10
N LEU A 278 -5.98 -12.18 -5.87
CA LEU A 278 -7.18 -12.92 -6.19
C LEU A 278 -8.24 -11.97 -6.76
N ARG A 279 -8.80 -12.33 -7.91
CA ARG A 279 -9.94 -11.63 -8.48
C ARG A 279 -11.25 -12.14 -7.86
N VAL A 280 -12.03 -11.21 -7.33
CA VAL A 280 -13.35 -11.45 -6.74
C VAL A 280 -14.38 -10.53 -7.38
N THR A 281 -15.66 -10.77 -7.12
CA THR A 281 -16.75 -10.02 -7.71
C THR A 281 -17.60 -9.38 -6.62
N TYR A 282 -17.99 -8.13 -6.81
CA TYR A 282 -18.91 -7.42 -5.94
C TYR A 282 -20.24 -8.15 -5.77
N VAL A 283 -20.72 -8.25 -4.54
CA VAL A 283 -22.03 -8.78 -4.19
C VAL A 283 -22.90 -7.65 -3.66
N GLU A 284 -24.09 -7.50 -4.22
CA GLU A 284 -25.01 -6.45 -3.81
C GLU A 284 -25.38 -6.53 -2.32
N PRO A 285 -25.57 -5.39 -1.64
CA PRO A 285 -25.81 -5.35 -0.20
C PRO A 285 -27.02 -6.18 0.23
N GLY A 286 -28.11 -6.15 -0.55
CA GLY A 286 -29.32 -6.92 -0.26
C GLY A 286 -29.11 -8.44 -0.31
N LEU A 287 -28.33 -8.93 -1.27
CA LEU A 287 -27.96 -10.35 -1.36
C LEU A 287 -27.05 -10.75 -0.19
N CYS A 288 -26.06 -9.94 0.12
CA CYS A 288 -25.15 -10.22 1.22
C CYS A 288 -25.86 -10.23 2.58
N ARG A 289 -26.71 -9.23 2.86
CA ARG A 289 -27.55 -9.17 4.06
C ARG A 289 -28.42 -10.41 4.22
N ARG A 290 -29.05 -10.89 3.14
CA ARG A 290 -29.88 -12.10 3.19
C ARG A 290 -29.06 -13.34 3.54
N LYS A 291 -27.86 -13.49 2.97
CA LYS A 291 -26.97 -14.62 3.32
C LYS A 291 -26.65 -14.56 4.82
N TYR A 292 -26.22 -13.40 5.33
CA TYR A 292 -25.77 -13.24 6.72
C TYR A 292 -26.88 -13.04 7.77
N ALA A 293 -28.17 -13.00 7.38
CA ALA A 293 -29.28 -12.61 8.25
C ALA A 293 -29.40 -13.41 9.56
N SER A 294 -29.01 -14.68 9.58
CA SER A 294 -29.04 -15.54 10.77
C SER A 294 -27.79 -15.45 11.66
N ILE A 295 -26.77 -14.69 11.23
CA ILE A 295 -25.44 -14.66 11.85
C ILE A 295 -25.10 -13.24 12.32
N VAL A 296 -25.23 -12.25 11.43
CA VAL A 296 -24.90 -10.84 11.71
C VAL A 296 -25.71 -9.90 10.83
N VAL A 297 -26.10 -8.76 11.39
CA VAL A 297 -26.76 -7.69 10.65
C VAL A 297 -25.69 -6.86 9.93
N LEU A 298 -25.73 -6.86 8.60
CA LEU A 298 -24.82 -6.06 7.75
C LEU A 298 -25.47 -4.73 7.35
N GLY A 299 -24.79 -3.61 7.64
CA GLY A 299 -25.18 -2.25 7.24
C GLY A 299 -24.51 -1.77 5.96
N ASP A 300 -24.66 -0.48 5.63
CA ASP A 300 -24.04 0.16 4.45
C ASP A 300 -22.52 0.30 4.58
N SER A 301 -22.01 0.25 5.82
CA SER A 301 -20.59 0.19 6.15
C SER A 301 -19.89 -1.11 5.74
N HIS A 302 -20.64 -2.10 5.27
CA HIS A 302 -20.13 -3.40 4.87
C HIS A 302 -20.23 -3.57 3.36
N LEU A 303 -19.15 -4.04 2.76
CA LEU A 303 -19.06 -4.39 1.36
C LEU A 303 -18.80 -5.89 1.26
N CYS A 304 -19.43 -6.55 0.30
CA CYS A 304 -19.27 -7.98 0.11
C CYS A 304 -18.69 -8.30 -1.27
N ALA A 305 -17.81 -9.30 -1.30
CA ALA A 305 -17.29 -9.83 -2.54
C ALA A 305 -17.17 -11.35 -2.47
N GLU A 306 -17.33 -12.04 -3.60
CA GLU A 306 -17.16 -13.49 -3.68
C GLU A 306 -16.23 -13.90 -4.82
N GLY A 307 -15.40 -14.92 -4.56
CA GLY A 307 -14.54 -15.55 -5.55
C GLY A 307 -15.29 -16.57 -6.42
N ARG A 308 -14.93 -16.68 -7.70
CA ARG A 308 -15.49 -17.69 -8.62
C ARG A 308 -14.94 -19.11 -8.39
N SER A 309 -13.78 -19.23 -7.77
CA SER A 309 -13.07 -20.48 -7.46
C SER A 309 -13.00 -20.70 -5.93
N ARG A 310 -12.51 -21.86 -5.48
CA ARG A 310 -12.29 -22.17 -4.05
C ARG A 310 -11.11 -21.38 -3.45
N GLY A 311 -10.97 -20.11 -3.78
CA GLY A 311 -9.99 -19.19 -3.19
C GLY A 311 -10.74 -17.92 -2.82
N ASP A 312 -10.71 -17.57 -1.54
CA ASP A 312 -11.12 -16.29 -1.00
C ASP A 312 -9.93 -15.75 -0.17
N SER A 313 -9.93 -14.46 0.13
CA SER A 313 -8.95 -13.86 1.04
C SER A 313 -8.97 -14.55 2.42
N CYS A 314 -7.79 -14.74 3.01
CA CYS A 314 -7.64 -15.61 4.17
C CYS A 314 -6.79 -15.01 5.29
N ASP A 315 -6.66 -15.79 6.39
CA ASP A 315 -5.78 -15.46 7.52
C ASP A 315 -4.46 -14.86 7.04
N GLY A 316 -4.12 -13.66 7.54
CA GLY A 316 -2.92 -12.91 7.15
C GLY A 316 -3.17 -11.75 6.17
N ASP A 317 -4.33 -11.70 5.50
CA ASP A 317 -4.75 -10.56 4.66
C ASP A 317 -5.62 -9.55 5.41
N SER A 318 -5.98 -9.82 6.67
CA SER A 318 -6.78 -8.93 7.53
C SER A 318 -6.27 -7.49 7.51
N GLY A 319 -7.16 -6.53 7.30
CA GLY A 319 -6.80 -5.12 7.14
C GLY A 319 -6.21 -4.74 5.77
N GLY A 320 -5.94 -5.72 4.91
CA GLY A 320 -5.46 -5.52 3.54
C GLY A 320 -6.55 -4.99 2.58
N PRO A 321 -6.16 -4.63 1.35
CA PRO A 321 -7.04 -3.94 0.42
C PRO A 321 -7.93 -4.88 -0.41
N LEU A 322 -9.17 -4.45 -0.62
CA LEU A 322 -10.01 -4.85 -1.75
C LEU A 322 -10.08 -3.69 -2.74
N MET A 323 -9.66 -3.94 -3.99
CA MET A 323 -9.36 -2.87 -4.95
C MET A 323 -10.12 -3.05 -6.25
N ALA A 324 -10.64 -1.97 -6.80
CA ALA A 324 -11.19 -1.95 -8.14
C ALA A 324 -10.26 -1.17 -9.06
N PHE A 325 -10.11 -1.64 -10.30
CA PHE A 325 -9.46 -0.85 -11.32
C PHE A 325 -10.51 0.04 -12.00
N HIS A 326 -10.33 1.36 -11.93
CA HIS A 326 -11.27 2.35 -12.43
C HIS A 326 -10.51 3.44 -13.16
N GLU A 327 -10.86 3.67 -14.44
CA GLU A 327 -10.27 4.70 -15.28
C GLU A 327 -8.73 4.81 -15.23
N GLY A 328 -8.05 3.66 -15.30
CA GLY A 328 -6.58 3.63 -15.36
C GLY A 328 -5.86 3.64 -14.01
N VAL A 329 -6.59 3.69 -12.88
CA VAL A 329 -6.00 3.63 -11.53
C VAL A 329 -6.69 2.59 -10.64
N TRP A 330 -5.95 2.10 -9.67
CA TRP A 330 -6.47 1.26 -8.60
C TRP A 330 -7.06 2.10 -7.47
N VAL A 331 -8.28 1.73 -7.08
CA VAL A 331 -9.09 2.42 -6.08
C VAL A 331 -9.40 1.45 -4.94
N LEU A 332 -9.17 1.89 -3.71
CA LEU A 332 -9.46 1.12 -2.50
C LEU A 332 -10.97 1.10 -2.23
N GLY A 333 -11.64 0.00 -2.56
CA GLY A 333 -13.07 -0.13 -2.32
C GLY A 333 -13.42 -0.72 -0.97
N GLY A 334 -12.56 -1.58 -0.42
CA GLY A 334 -12.80 -2.17 0.88
C GLY A 334 -11.53 -2.52 1.64
N ILE A 335 -11.71 -2.80 2.93
CA ILE A 335 -10.67 -3.29 3.84
C ILE A 335 -11.09 -4.68 4.33
N VAL A 336 -10.21 -5.68 4.23
CA VAL A 336 -10.51 -7.06 4.68
C VAL A 336 -10.90 -7.04 6.16
N SER A 337 -12.15 -7.41 6.46
CA SER A 337 -12.70 -7.40 7.83
C SER A 337 -12.90 -8.81 8.36
N PHE A 338 -13.89 -9.55 7.86
CA PHE A 338 -14.14 -10.93 8.27
C PHE A 338 -14.77 -11.78 7.16
N GLY A 339 -14.64 -13.09 7.29
CA GLY A 339 -15.31 -14.08 6.45
C GLY A 339 -15.51 -15.37 7.24
N LEU A 340 -16.64 -16.05 7.03
CA LEU A 340 -16.96 -17.26 7.80
C LEU A 340 -16.13 -18.46 7.38
N ASN A 341 -15.64 -18.48 6.14
CA ASN A 341 -14.79 -19.52 5.59
C ASN A 341 -14.07 -19.02 4.34
N CYS A 342 -12.76 -18.87 4.44
CA CYS A 342 -11.83 -18.86 3.32
C CYS A 342 -12.21 -19.81 2.17
N GLY A 343 -12.43 -19.28 0.97
CA GLY A 343 -12.71 -20.06 -0.24
C GLY A 343 -14.10 -20.71 -0.26
N SER A 344 -15.00 -20.32 0.64
CA SER A 344 -16.38 -20.81 0.62
C SER A 344 -17.16 -20.20 -0.54
N ARG A 345 -17.74 -21.05 -1.39
CA ARG A 345 -18.69 -20.62 -2.42
C ARG A 345 -20.03 -20.14 -1.85
N PHE A 346 -20.30 -20.43 -0.58
CA PHE A 346 -21.61 -20.20 0.01
C PHE A 346 -21.71 -18.82 0.69
N TRP A 347 -20.58 -18.30 1.17
CA TRP A 347 -20.53 -17.09 2.00
C TRP A 347 -19.56 -16.09 1.37
N PRO A 348 -20.02 -14.91 0.92
CA PRO A 348 -19.12 -13.88 0.43
C PRO A 348 -18.28 -13.34 1.60
N ALA A 349 -17.03 -12.98 1.35
CA ALA A 349 -16.21 -12.25 2.32
C ALA A 349 -16.79 -10.85 2.55
N VAL A 350 -16.66 -10.38 3.79
CA VAL A 350 -17.12 -9.06 4.23
C VAL A 350 -15.93 -8.14 4.46
N TYR A 351 -16.03 -6.96 3.88
CA TYR A 351 -15.03 -5.91 3.91
C TYR A 351 -15.67 -4.67 4.52
N THR A 352 -14.88 -3.82 5.15
CA THR A 352 -15.33 -2.46 5.49
C THR A 352 -15.45 -1.66 4.20
N ASN A 353 -16.61 -1.06 3.93
CA ASN A 353 -16.88 -0.28 2.72
C ASN A 353 -16.22 1.10 2.81
N VAL A 354 -15.12 1.32 2.09
CA VAL A 354 -14.33 2.57 2.20
C VAL A 354 -15.13 3.80 1.78
N LEU A 355 -16.06 3.67 0.82
CA LEU A 355 -16.99 4.76 0.44
C LEU A 355 -17.72 5.35 1.67
N SER A 356 -18.05 4.53 2.65
CA SER A 356 -18.76 4.97 3.86
C SER A 356 -17.89 5.69 4.88
N TYR A 357 -16.55 5.69 4.72
CA TYR A 357 -15.61 6.21 5.71
C TYR A 357 -14.68 7.32 5.20
N GLU A 358 -14.80 7.78 3.95
CA GLU A 358 -13.90 8.82 3.43
C GLU A 358 -13.97 10.13 4.22
N THR A 359 -15.17 10.51 4.69
CA THR A 359 -15.32 11.66 5.59
C THR A 359 -14.58 11.44 6.89
N TRP A 360 -14.67 10.25 7.49
CA TRP A 360 -13.95 9.92 8.71
C TRP A 360 -12.43 9.91 8.49
N ILE A 361 -11.96 9.35 7.37
CA ILE A 361 -10.54 9.33 7.00
C ILE A 361 -10.02 10.77 6.90
N THR A 362 -10.69 11.63 6.13
CA THR A 362 -10.24 13.01 5.88
C THR A 362 -10.26 13.87 7.15
N GLN A 363 -11.19 13.63 8.08
CA GLN A 363 -11.23 14.32 9.37
C GLN A 363 -10.16 13.86 10.38
N ASN A 364 -9.54 12.70 10.15
CA ASN A 364 -8.57 12.11 11.07
C ASN A 364 -7.13 12.04 10.50
N ILE A 365 -6.89 12.67 9.34
CA ILE A 365 -5.54 12.89 8.82
C ILE A 365 -5.12 14.35 9.01
N ARG A 366 -3.84 14.54 9.30
CA ARG A 366 -3.17 15.84 9.51
C ARG A 366 -1.80 15.86 8.82
N PRO A 367 -1.28 17.04 8.44
CA PRO A 367 0.03 17.20 7.82
C PRO A 367 1.15 16.45 8.56
#